data_AF-A0A6G1JEK1-F1
#
_entry.id   AF-A0A6G1JEK1-F1
#
_cell.length_a   1.000
_cell.length_b   1.000
_cell.length_c   1.000
_cell.angle_alpha   90.00
_cell.angle_beta   90.00
_cell.angle_gamma   90.00
#
_symmetry.space_group_name_H-M   'P 1'
#
loop_
_entity.id
_entity.type
_entity.pdbx_description
1 polymer ?
#
loop_
_entity_poly.entity_id
_entity_poly.type
_entity_poly.pdbx_seq_one_letter_code
_entity_poly.pdbx_strand_id
1 'polypeptide(L)'
;MDKASRVLAEGLPEGMPNTYAALAAHGDVPLSTLHHRARGRRSREAKAQSQQYLYPYEENALVEFLIHQSTLGRPVRMKHIPSLAFSATR
;
A
#
# COMPACT_ATOMS: atom_id res chain seq x y z
N MET A 1 -10.70 -3.53 2.17
CA MET A 1 -11.13 -2.77 0.97
C MET A 1 -10.77 -1.31 1.18
N ASP A 2 -10.06 -0.67 0.25
CA ASP A 2 -9.66 0.74 0.41
C ASP A 2 -10.85 1.71 0.24
N LYS A 3 -10.71 2.95 0.76
CA LYS A 3 -11.78 3.96 0.80
C LYS A 3 -12.48 4.16 -0.55
N ALA A 4 -11.72 4.23 -1.65
CA ALA A 4 -12.28 4.45 -2.98
C ALA A 4 -13.06 3.24 -3.50
N SER A 5 -12.55 2.02 -3.25
CA SER A 5 -13.27 0.78 -3.56
C SER A 5 -14.56 0.64 -2.74
N ARG A 6 -14.56 1.11 -1.48
CA ARG A 6 -15.75 1.14 -0.62
C ARG A 6 -16.81 2.09 -1.17
N VAL A 7 -16.42 3.32 -1.53
CA VAL A 7 -17.34 4.31 -2.12
C VAL A 7 -18.00 3.80 -3.40
N LEU A 8 -17.26 3.08 -4.25
CA LEU A 8 -17.84 2.44 -5.44
C LEU A 8 -18.82 1.31 -5.12
N ALA A 9 -18.61 0.59 -4.01
CA ALA A 9 -19.46 -0.52 -3.60
C ALA A 9 -20.73 -0.06 -2.86
N GLU A 10 -20.61 0.97 -2.03
CA GLU A 10 -21.73 1.54 -1.26
C GLU A 10 -22.67 2.37 -2.13
N GLY A 11 -22.15 3.02 -3.18
CA GLY A 11 -22.95 3.84 -4.07
C GLY A 11 -23.45 5.13 -3.41
N LEU A 12 -24.50 5.72 -3.99
CA LEU A 12 -25.15 6.93 -3.47
C LEU A 12 -26.56 6.61 -2.97
N PRO A 13 -27.11 7.42 -2.05
CA PRO A 13 -28.50 7.32 -1.64
C PRO A 13 -29.47 7.39 -2.83
N GLU A 14 -30.60 6.70 -2.69
CA GLU A 14 -31.65 6.66 -3.70
C GLU A 14 -32.15 8.08 -4.02
N GLY A 15 -32.19 8.43 -5.31
CA GLY A 15 -32.53 9.78 -5.79
C GLY A 15 -31.34 10.66 -6.21
N MET A 16 -30.08 10.25 -5.94
CA MET A 16 -28.91 10.94 -6.51
C MET A 16 -28.43 10.32 -7.83
N PRO A 17 -27.95 11.15 -8.77
CA PRO A 17 -27.37 10.66 -10.01
C PRO A 17 -26.06 9.89 -9.72
N ASN A 18 -26.01 8.62 -10.12
CA ASN A 18 -24.87 7.73 -9.93
C ASN A 18 -23.70 8.11 -10.87
N THR A 19 -23.04 9.22 -10.56
CA THR A 19 -21.91 9.77 -11.32
C THR A 19 -20.65 9.74 -10.47
N TYR A 20 -19.48 9.62 -11.12
CA TYR A 20 -18.19 9.69 -10.42
C TYR A 20 -17.98 11.00 -9.66
N ALA A 21 -18.56 12.12 -10.14
CA ALA A 21 -18.50 13.41 -9.46
C ALA A 21 -19.29 13.41 -8.14
N ALA A 22 -20.52 12.89 -8.17
CA ALA A 22 -21.34 12.78 -6.96
C ALA A 22 -20.74 11.78 -5.96
N LEU A 23 -20.21 10.65 -6.43
CA LEU A 23 -19.49 9.67 -5.60
C LEU A 23 -18.21 10.26 -4.98
N ALA A 24 -17.45 11.05 -5.74
CA ALA A 24 -16.25 11.72 -5.26
C ALA A 24 -16.56 12.71 -4.13
N ALA A 25 -17.61 13.50 -4.31
CA ALA A 25 -18.07 14.47 -3.32
C ALA A 25 -18.61 13.79 -2.06
N HIS A 26 -19.44 12.75 -2.20
CA HIS A 26 -20.00 12.01 -1.07
C HIS A 26 -18.95 11.23 -0.30
N GLY A 27 -18.05 10.56 -1.02
CA GLY A 27 -17.03 9.70 -0.44
C GLY A 27 -15.76 10.43 0.03
N ASP A 28 -15.63 11.72 -0.24
CA ASP A 28 -14.39 12.49 -0.03
C ASP A 28 -13.16 11.75 -0.62
N VAL A 29 -13.28 11.39 -1.89
CA VAL A 29 -12.22 10.72 -2.65
C VAL A 29 -12.06 11.44 -3.99
N PRO A 30 -10.82 11.75 -4.44
CA PRO A 30 -10.63 12.37 -5.75
C PRO A 30 -11.28 11.55 -6.87
N LEU A 31 -11.98 12.24 -7.78
CA LEU A 31 -12.67 11.63 -8.93
C LEU A 31 -11.73 10.74 -9.76
N SER A 32 -10.50 11.18 -9.99
CA SER A 32 -9.49 10.43 -10.73
C SER A 32 -9.13 9.11 -10.03
N THR A 33 -9.10 9.10 -8.69
CA THR A 33 -8.90 7.89 -7.90
C THR A 33 -10.07 6.93 -8.09
N LEU A 34 -11.31 7.38 -7.97
CA LEU A 34 -12.50 6.54 -8.19
C LEU A 34 -12.53 5.93 -9.60
N HIS A 35 -12.26 6.75 -10.62
CA HIS A 35 -12.22 6.29 -12.00
C HIS A 35 -11.14 5.23 -12.24
N HIS A 36 -9.94 5.39 -11.65
CA HIS A 36 -8.90 4.36 -11.70
C HIS A 36 -9.33 3.06 -10.99
N ARG A 37 -10.09 3.16 -9.89
CA ARG A 37 -10.60 1.98 -9.17
C ARG A 37 -11.65 1.22 -9.93
N ALA A 38 -12.60 1.92 -10.52
CA ALA A 38 -13.61 1.30 -11.37
C ALA A 38 -12.98 0.56 -12.57
N ARG A 39 -11.81 1.03 -13.04
CA ARG A 39 -11.00 0.36 -14.09
C ARG A 39 -10.05 -0.72 -13.56
N GLY A 40 -10.15 -1.12 -12.29
CA GLY A 40 -9.39 -2.23 -11.72
C GLY A 40 -7.97 -1.88 -11.22
N ARG A 41 -7.59 -0.59 -11.17
CA ARG A 41 -6.28 -0.22 -10.62
C ARG A 41 -6.24 -0.46 -9.11
N ARG A 42 -5.25 -1.22 -8.64
CA ARG A 42 -5.03 -1.50 -7.21
C ARG A 42 -4.60 -0.25 -6.43
N SER A 43 -4.75 -0.31 -5.11
CA SER A 43 -4.31 0.77 -4.21
C SER A 43 -2.80 0.76 -4.14
N ARG A 44 -2.21 1.89 -3.71
CA ARG A 44 -0.77 1.91 -3.43
C ARG A 44 -0.41 0.88 -2.36
N GLU A 45 -1.23 0.76 -1.32
CA GLU A 45 -1.07 -0.21 -0.24
C GLU A 45 -1.20 -1.65 -0.72
N ALA A 46 -2.26 -1.99 -1.46
CA ALA A 46 -2.48 -3.34 -2.00
C ALA A 46 -1.41 -3.70 -3.04
N LYS A 47 -0.94 -2.71 -3.82
CA LYS A 47 0.20 -2.89 -4.71
C LYS A 47 1.46 -3.19 -3.90
N ALA A 48 1.75 -2.40 -2.85
CA ALA A 48 2.92 -2.60 -1.99
C ALA A 48 2.90 -3.99 -1.34
N GLN A 49 1.76 -4.41 -0.78
CA GLN A 49 1.56 -5.77 -0.24
C GLN A 49 1.82 -6.84 -1.32
N SER A 50 1.26 -6.68 -2.52
CA SER A 50 1.49 -7.65 -3.61
C SER A 50 2.93 -7.67 -4.13
N GLN A 51 3.73 -6.64 -3.81
CA GLN A 51 5.13 -6.51 -4.20
C GLN A 51 6.07 -6.81 -3.03
N GLN A 52 5.56 -7.20 -1.85
CA GLN A 52 6.41 -7.61 -0.75
C GLN A 52 7.20 -8.87 -1.15
N TYR A 53 8.51 -8.76 -1.01
CA TYR A 53 9.45 -9.86 -1.27
C TYR A 53 9.64 -10.73 -0.03
N LEU A 54 9.65 -10.10 1.15
CA LEU A 54 9.81 -10.74 2.44
C LEU A 54 8.46 -10.99 3.08
N TYR A 55 8.35 -12.08 3.83
CA TYR A 55 7.25 -12.25 4.77
C TYR A 55 7.36 -11.21 5.90
N PRO A 56 6.26 -10.82 6.54
CA PRO A 56 6.28 -9.81 7.61
C PRO A 56 7.28 -10.12 8.74
N TYR A 57 7.48 -11.40 9.09
CA TYR A 57 8.43 -11.80 10.12
C TYR A 57 9.90 -11.68 9.66
N GLU A 58 10.19 -11.92 8.38
CA GLU A 58 11.52 -11.75 7.79
C GLU A 58 11.88 -10.26 7.68
N GLU A 59 10.92 -9.44 7.27
CA GLU A 59 11.06 -7.98 7.23
C GLU A 59 11.35 -7.43 8.63
N ASN A 60 10.64 -7.89 9.66
CA ASN A 60 10.89 -7.49 11.05
C ASN A 60 12.32 -7.85 11.50
N ALA A 61 12.78 -9.08 11.25
CA ALA A 61 14.13 -9.49 11.60
C ALA A 61 15.21 -8.65 10.90
N LEU A 62 14.99 -8.32 9.62
CA LEU A 62 15.88 -7.44 8.86
C LEU A 62 15.90 -6.03 9.46
N VAL A 63 14.74 -5.47 9.80
CA VAL A 63 14.63 -4.13 10.41
C VAL A 63 15.34 -4.09 11.76
N GLU A 64 15.13 -5.09 12.62
CA GLU A 64 15.82 -5.20 13.90
C GLU A 64 17.35 -5.26 13.73
N PHE A 65 17.82 -6.06 12.77
CA PHE A 65 19.24 -6.11 12.43
C PHE A 65 19.78 -4.75 11.97
N LEU A 66 19.08 -4.06 11.08
CA LEU A 66 19.48 -2.74 10.56
C LEU A 66 19.55 -1.69 11.67
N ILE A 67 18.55 -1.67 12.57
CA ILE A 67 18.52 -0.79 13.74
C ILE A 67 19.71 -1.10 14.66
N HIS A 68 19.96 -2.38 14.95
CA HIS A 68 21.08 -2.81 15.78
C HIS A 68 22.44 -2.41 15.19
N GLN A 69 22.63 -2.56 13.87
CA GLN A 69 23.86 -2.08 13.22
C GLN A 69 24.01 -0.56 13.31
N SER A 70 22.91 0.19 13.21
CA SER A 70 22.93 1.65 13.37
C SER A 70 23.29 2.07 14.80
N THR A 71 22.76 1.40 15.83
CA THR A 71 23.10 1.73 17.23
C THR A 71 24.56 1.41 17.57
N LEU A 72 25.16 0.44 16.89
CA LEU A 72 26.60 0.14 16.96
C LEU A 72 27.49 1.10 16.16
N GLY A 73 26.92 2.15 15.54
CA GLY A 73 27.65 3.10 14.70
C GLY A 73 28.08 2.56 13.34
N ARG A 74 27.45 1.46 12.88
CA ARG A 74 27.74 0.80 11.61
C ARG A 74 26.51 0.74 10.70
N PRO A 75 25.95 1.89 10.28
CA PRO A 75 24.74 1.89 9.45
C PRO A 75 24.99 1.13 8.14
N VAL A 76 24.10 0.17 7.86
CA VAL A 76 24.14 -0.63 6.63
C VAL A 76 23.78 0.26 5.44
N ARG A 77 24.61 0.23 4.40
CA ARG A 77 24.36 1.01 3.18
C ARG A 77 23.22 0.38 2.37
N MET A 78 22.39 1.21 1.74
CA MET A 78 21.25 0.80 0.91
C MET A 78 21.59 -0.32 -0.10
N LYS A 79 22.79 -0.26 -0.70
CA LYS A 79 23.26 -1.26 -1.67
C LYS A 79 23.35 -2.70 -1.13
N HIS A 80 23.43 -2.89 0.18
CA HIS A 80 23.52 -4.20 0.81
C HIS A 80 22.17 -4.78 1.25
N ILE A 81 21.12 -3.96 1.30
CA ILE A 81 19.78 -4.40 1.73
C ILE A 81 19.24 -5.55 0.87
N PRO A 82 19.34 -5.53 -0.48
CA PRO A 82 18.85 -6.66 -1.29
C PRO A 82 19.57 -7.98 -0.98
N SER A 83 20.89 -7.94 -0.74
CA SER A 83 21.67 -9.13 -0.40
C SER A 83 21.31 -9.67 0.99
N LEU A 84 21.07 -8.79 1.96
CA LEU A 84 20.63 -9.18 3.30
C LEU A 84 19.21 -9.76 3.28
N ALA A 85 18.30 -9.13 2.54
CA ALA A 85 16.93 -9.63 2.34
C ALA A 85 16.95 -11.04 1.72
N PHE A 86 17.73 -11.26 0.66
CA PHE A 86 17.91 -12.59 0.07
C PHE A 86 18.46 -13.61 1.08
N SER A 87 19.39 -13.19 1.95
CA SER A 87 19.98 -14.08 2.95
C SER A 87 19.04 -14.41 4.09
N ALA A 88 18.09 -13.52 4.42
CA ALA A 88 17.08 -13.74 5.45
C ALA A 88 16.01 -14.77 5.04
N THR A 89 15.82 -14.97 3.73
CA THR A 89 14.84 -15.93 3.17
C THR A 89 15.38 -17.36 2.99
N ARG A 90 16.65 -17.61 3.32
CA ARG A 90 17.38 -18.86 3.04
C ARG A 90 17.74 -19.59 4.31
#